data_AF-A0A536H4H2-F1
#
_entry.id   AF-A0A536H4H2-F1
#
_cell.length_a   1.000
_cell.length_b   1.000
_cell.length_c   1.000
_cell.angle_alpha   90.00
_cell.angle_beta   90.00
_cell.angle_gamma   90.00
#
_symmetry.space_group_name_H-M   'P 1'
#
loop_
_entity.id
_entity.type
_entity.pdbx_description
1 polymer ?
#
loop_
_entity_poly.entity_id
_entity_poly.type
_entity_poly.pdbx_seq_one_letter_code
_entity_poly.pdbx_strand_id
1 'polypeptide(L)'
;DAGGRIAFRFHARDVNLVMGPGQNGDTVRFRVFIDGKMGGAVHGSDVDAEGQGTTSVQRTYQLIRQSGEIEDRTFEIEFLDPGVEAYCFTFG
;
A
#
# COMPACT_ATOMS: atom_id res chain seq x y z
N ASP A 1 -11.45 -0.98 -17.26
CA ASP A 1 -10.39 -1.91 -16.82
C ASP A 1 -9.98 -1.62 -15.39
N ALA A 2 -9.81 -2.68 -14.61
CA ALA A 2 -9.41 -2.64 -13.20
C ALA A 2 -8.04 -1.97 -13.05
N GLY A 3 -7.83 -1.24 -11.95
CA GLY A 3 -6.70 -0.33 -11.76
C GLY A 3 -5.32 -1.00 -11.72
N GLY A 4 -4.29 -0.17 -11.71
CA GLY A 4 -2.90 -0.62 -11.79
C GLY A 4 -2.46 -1.44 -10.57
N ARG A 5 -1.39 -2.22 -10.76
CA ARG A 5 -0.75 -2.99 -9.69
C ARG A 5 0.74 -2.70 -9.65
N ILE A 6 1.28 -2.52 -8.45
CA ILE A 6 2.71 -2.35 -8.21
C ILE A 6 3.16 -3.48 -7.29
N ALA A 7 4.29 -4.11 -7.61
CA ALA A 7 4.92 -5.15 -6.79
C ALA A 7 6.42 -4.90 -6.69
N PHE A 8 7.01 -5.12 -5.51
CA PHE A 8 8.45 -5.06 -5.32
C PHE A 8 8.90 -5.88 -4.10
N ARG A 9 10.17 -6.30 -4.11
CA ARG A 9 10.80 -7.03 -3.00
C ARG A 9 11.53 -6.06 -2.08
N PHE A 10 11.41 -6.24 -0.77
CA PHE A 10 11.96 -5.33 0.23
C PHE A 10 12.48 -6.05 1.47
N HIS A 11 13.37 -5.36 2.20
CA HIS A 11 13.97 -5.80 3.45
C HIS A 11 13.87 -4.68 4.48
N ALA A 12 12.71 -4.56 5.13
CA ALA A 12 12.43 -3.52 6.13
C ALA A 12 11.25 -3.92 7.02
N ARG A 13 11.02 -3.20 8.11
CA ARG A 13 9.84 -3.39 8.96
C ARG A 13 8.61 -2.76 8.31
N ASP A 14 8.76 -1.53 7.81
CA ASP A 14 7.65 -0.74 7.30
C ASP A 14 7.74 -0.58 5.77
N VAL A 15 6.58 -0.62 5.12
CA VAL A 15 6.40 -0.13 3.75
C VAL A 15 5.47 1.06 3.79
N ASN A 16 5.94 2.20 3.30
CA ASN A 16 5.12 3.38 3.09
C ASN A 16 5.09 3.77 1.61
N LEU A 17 4.01 4.41 1.19
CA LEU A 17 3.85 4.95 -0.16
C LEU A 17 3.37 6.39 -0.07
N VAL A 18 4.09 7.30 -0.71
CA VAL A 18 3.59 8.65 -0.98
C VAL A 18 2.65 8.55 -2.18
N MET A 19 1.35 8.75 -1.93
CA MET A 19 0.32 8.71 -2.97
C MET A 19 -0.85 9.64 -2.64
N GLY A 20 -1.69 9.89 -3.64
CA GLY A 20 -2.91 10.67 -3.53
C GLY A 20 -3.82 10.45 -4.74
N PRO A 21 -5.07 10.92 -4.69
CA PRO A 21 -5.88 11.01 -5.89
C PRO A 21 -5.30 12.07 -6.85
N GLY A 22 -5.40 11.83 -8.14
CA GLY A 22 -5.05 12.80 -9.18
C GLY A 22 -6.02 13.99 -9.22
N GLN A 23 -5.86 14.88 -10.21
CA GLN A 23 -6.53 16.20 -10.26
C GLN A 23 -8.06 16.19 -10.15
N ASN A 24 -8.75 15.07 -10.44
CA ASN A 24 -10.20 14.98 -10.34
C ASN A 24 -10.71 14.60 -8.93
N GLY A 25 -9.81 14.37 -7.96
CA GLY A 25 -10.14 14.38 -6.53
C GLY A 25 -10.99 13.21 -6.01
N ASP A 26 -11.13 12.12 -6.78
CA ASP A 26 -11.91 10.97 -6.35
C ASP A 26 -11.18 10.13 -5.30
N THR A 27 -11.93 9.58 -4.35
CA THR A 27 -11.36 8.59 -3.42
C THR A 27 -10.98 7.33 -4.18
N VAL A 28 -9.72 6.92 -4.11
CA VAL A 28 -9.24 5.68 -4.72
C VAL A 28 -9.12 4.61 -3.66
N ARG A 29 -9.82 3.49 -3.85
CA ARG A 29 -9.67 2.30 -3.03
C ARG A 29 -8.48 1.48 -3.50
N PHE A 30 -7.78 0.86 -2.56
CA PHE A 30 -6.68 -0.04 -2.84
C PHE A 30 -6.70 -1.25 -1.91
N ARG A 31 -5.96 -2.30 -2.29
CA ARG A 31 -5.70 -3.49 -1.49
C ARG A 31 -4.21 -3.81 -1.49
N VAL A 32 -3.68 -4.26 -0.37
CA VAL A 32 -2.28 -4.64 -0.22
C VAL A 32 -2.10 -6.12 0.09
N PHE A 33 -0.95 -6.63 -0.34
CA PHE A 33 -0.56 -8.02 -0.13
C PHE A 33 0.91 -8.09 0.32
N ILE A 34 1.19 -9.10 1.14
CA ILE A 34 2.53 -9.54 1.49
C ILE A 34 2.67 -11.01 1.11
N ASP A 35 3.64 -11.30 0.25
CA ASP A 35 3.91 -12.63 -0.31
C ASP A 35 2.65 -13.29 -0.90
N GLY A 36 1.87 -12.51 -1.65
CA GLY A 36 0.63 -12.94 -2.28
C GLY A 36 -0.56 -13.16 -1.34
N LYS A 37 -0.42 -12.87 -0.04
CA LYS A 37 -1.49 -12.96 0.97
C LYS A 37 -1.95 -11.59 1.40
N MET A 38 -3.21 -11.45 1.79
CA MET A 38 -3.72 -10.18 2.34
C MET A 38 -2.88 -9.76 3.55
N GLY A 39 -2.55 -8.46 3.62
CA GLY A 39 -1.64 -7.89 4.61
C GLY A 39 -1.99 -8.27 6.06
N GLY A 40 -3.27 -8.45 6.39
CA GLY A 40 -3.71 -9.09 7.62
C GLY A 40 -3.00 -8.53 8.85
N ALA A 41 -2.36 -9.40 9.64
CA ALA A 41 -1.66 -9.05 10.88
C ALA A 41 -0.48 -8.07 10.74
N VAL A 42 0.02 -7.80 9.52
CA VAL A 42 1.11 -6.85 9.27
C VAL A 42 0.62 -5.56 8.62
N HIS A 43 -0.68 -5.27 8.70
CA HIS A 43 -1.24 -4.03 8.18
C HIS A 43 -0.62 -2.79 8.85
N GLY A 44 -0.36 -1.77 8.06
CA GLY A 44 0.03 -0.45 8.57
C GLY A 44 -1.17 0.32 9.13
N SER A 45 -0.93 1.52 9.66
CA SER A 45 -1.98 2.35 10.24
C SER A 45 -3.03 2.84 9.23
N ASP A 46 -2.70 2.84 7.94
CA ASP A 46 -3.58 3.33 6.87
C ASP A 46 -4.27 2.21 6.09
N VAL A 47 -4.21 0.98 6.62
CA VAL A 47 -4.77 -0.24 6.03
C VAL A 47 -5.56 -0.97 7.11
N ASP A 48 -6.74 -1.48 6.77
CA ASP A 48 -7.54 -2.29 7.68
C ASP A 48 -7.05 -3.74 7.80
N ALA A 49 -7.71 -4.53 8.65
CA ALA A 49 -7.34 -5.93 8.92
C ALA A 49 -7.53 -6.84 7.69
N GLU A 50 -8.36 -6.44 6.74
CA GLU A 50 -8.61 -7.12 5.47
C GLU A 50 -7.60 -6.70 4.38
N GLY A 51 -6.63 -5.83 4.71
CA GLY A 51 -5.60 -5.36 3.79
C GLY A 51 -6.12 -4.30 2.81
N GLN A 52 -7.21 -3.61 3.14
CA GLN A 52 -7.83 -2.58 2.30
C GLN A 52 -7.54 -1.18 2.84
N GLY A 53 -7.56 -0.20 1.95
CA GLY A 53 -7.45 1.20 2.33
C GLY A 53 -7.97 2.13 1.26
N THR A 54 -8.00 3.42 1.58
CA THR A 54 -8.41 4.47 0.65
C THR A 54 -7.44 5.63 0.67
N THR A 55 -7.29 6.30 -0.47
CA THR A 55 -6.61 7.58 -0.56
C THR A 55 -7.54 8.66 -1.09
N SER A 56 -7.61 9.77 -0.37
CA SER A 56 -8.40 10.97 -0.70
C SER A 56 -7.58 12.25 -0.59
N VAL A 57 -6.34 12.16 -0.12
CA VAL A 57 -5.39 13.28 0.01
C VAL A 57 -3.99 12.79 -0.33
N GLN A 58 -3.18 13.69 -0.89
CA GLN A 58 -1.77 13.40 -1.15
C GLN A 58 -0.96 13.45 0.15
N ARG A 59 -0.47 12.29 0.61
CA ARG A 59 0.40 12.18 1.80
C ARG A 59 1.20 10.87 1.77
N THR A 60 2.01 10.66 2.81
CA THR A 60 2.60 9.34 3.09
C THR A 60 1.57 8.44 3.76
N TYR A 61 1.41 7.24 3.22
CA TYR A 61 0.56 6.17 3.76
C TYR A 61 1.44 5.04 4.30
N GLN A 62 1.26 4.64 5.57
CA GLN A 62 1.90 3.45 6.13
C GLN A 62 1.04 2.23 5.79
N LEU A 63 1.56 1.41 4.88
CA LEU A 63 0.81 0.30 4.28
C LEU A 63 1.08 -1.02 4.98
N ILE A 64 2.33 -1.27 5.35
CA ILE A 64 2.77 -2.48 6.05
C ILE A 64 3.58 -2.08 7.27
N ARG A 65 3.38 -2.80 8.35
CA ARG A 65 4.18 -2.76 9.56
C ARG A 65 4.38 -4.17 10.10
N GLN A 66 5.54 -4.73 9.82
CA GLN A 66 5.90 -6.06 10.28
C GLN A 66 6.29 -6.06 11.76
N SER A 67 6.14 -7.21 12.41
CA SER A 67 6.63 -7.46 13.75
C SER A 67 7.61 -8.63 13.73
N GLY A 68 8.52 -8.68 14.69
CA GLY A 68 9.58 -9.71 14.75
C GLY A 68 10.81 -9.35 13.92
N GLU A 69 11.50 -10.37 13.44
CA GLU A 69 12.71 -10.21 12.64
C GLU A 69 12.41 -9.64 11.25
N ILE A 70 13.33 -8.82 10.74
CA ILE A 70 13.22 -8.28 9.38
C ILE A 70 13.71 -9.34 8.40
N GLU A 71 12.83 -9.70 7.47
CA GLU A 71 13.09 -10.66 6.40
C GLU A 71 12.85 -10.01 5.03
N ASP A 72 13.37 -10.63 3.98
CA ASP A 72 13.02 -10.25 2.61
C ASP A 72 11.59 -10.69 2.26
N ARG A 73 10.72 -9.74 1.95
CA ARG A 73 9.32 -10.01 1.59
C ARG A 73 8.95 -9.36 0.27
N THR A 74 7.87 -9.85 -0.34
CA THR A 74 7.29 -9.22 -1.54
C THR A 74 6.05 -8.43 -1.13
N PHE A 75 6.08 -7.12 -1.38
CA PHE A 75 4.91 -6.26 -1.22
C PHE A 75 4.21 -6.06 -2.55
N GLU A 76 2.88 -6.02 -2.51
CA GLU A 76 2.05 -5.73 -3.66
C GLU A 76 0.91 -4.80 -3.26
N ILE A 77 0.57 -3.83 -4.12
CA ILE A 77 -0.62 -2.97 -4.00
C ILE A 77 -1.40 -3.02 -5.31
N GLU A 78 -2.71 -3.21 -5.20
CA GLU A 78 -3.69 -3.19 -6.28
C GLU A 78 -4.63 -2.00 -6.07
N PHE A 79 -4.77 -1.15 -7.08
CA PHE A 79 -5.73 -0.04 -7.06
C PHE A 79 -7.05 -0.50 -7.67
N LEU A 80 -8.14 -0.39 -6.91
CA LEU A 80 -9.45 -0.88 -7.30
C LEU A 80 -10.24 0.16 -8.10
N ASP A 81 -9.83 1.43 -8.01
CA ASP A 81 -10.35 2.56 -8.76
C ASP A 81 -9.20 3.23 -9.55
N PRO A 82 -9.47 3.84 -10.72
CA PRO A 82 -8.46 4.57 -11.48
C PRO A 82 -8.11 5.92 -10.83
N GLY A 83 -7.02 6.53 -11.28
CA GLY A 83 -6.73 7.94 -10.96
C GLY A 83 -5.86 8.17 -9.73
N VAL A 84 -5.21 7.15 -9.18
CA VAL A 84 -4.16 7.34 -8.18
C VAL A 84 -2.88 7.89 -8.83
N GLU A 85 -2.19 8.77 -8.12
CA GLU A 85 -0.81 9.13 -8.39
C GLU A 85 0.06 8.58 -7.27
N ALA A 86 1.01 7.72 -7.62
CA ALA A 86 1.98 7.11 -6.70
C ALA A 86 3.38 7.65 -7.01
N TYR A 87 4.06 8.19 -6.00
CA TYR A 87 5.28 8.97 -6.18
C TYR A 87 6.53 8.21 -5.78
N CYS A 88 6.60 7.73 -4.54
CA CYS A 88 7.75 6.97 -4.05
C CYS A 88 7.39 6.03 -2.91
N PHE A 89 8.11 4.91 -2.84
CA PHE A 89 8.13 4.05 -1.66
C PHE A 89 9.19 4.53 -0.68
N THR A 90 8.89 4.42 0.61
CA THR A 90 9.87 4.61 1.69
C THR A 90 9.79 3.45 2.67
N PHE A 91 10.92 3.17 3.33
CA PHE A 91 11.13 1.99 4.18
C PHE A 91 11.66 2.41 5.54
N GLY A 92 11.29 1.68 6.59
CA GLY A 92 11.69 1.95 7.99
C GLY A 92 11.64 0.73 8.89
#